data_AF-A0A966UJ56-F1
#
_entry.id   AF-A0A966UJ56-F1
#
_cell.length_a   1.000
_cell.length_b   1.000
_cell.length_c   1.000
_cell.angle_alpha   90.00
_cell.angle_beta   90.00
_cell.angle_gamma   90.00
#
_symmetry.space_group_name_H-M   'P 1'
#
loop_
_entity.id
_entity.type
_entity.pdbx_description
1 polymer ?
#
loop_
_entity_poly.entity_id
_entity_poly.type
_entity_poly.pdbx_seq_one_letter_code
_entity_poly.pdbx_strand_id
1 'polypeptide(L)' 'MDFYFDPMCPYAYQTSLWIRDVRRQNGLTINWKFFSLEEINRPEGKKHPWERPIGYGW' A
#
# COMPACT_ATOMS: atom_id res chain seq x y z
N MET A 1 5.87 -6.07 14.09
CA MET A 1 4.49 -5.87 13.62
C MET A 1 4.53 -5.79 12.10
N ASP A 2 3.59 -6.43 11.42
CA ASP A 2 3.50 -6.36 9.97
C ASP A 2 2.60 -5.18 9.56
N PHE A 3 3.07 -4.38 8.60
CA PHE A 3 2.36 -3.22 8.09
C PHE A 3 2.18 -3.36 6.57
N TYR A 4 0.93 -3.56 6.15
CA TYR A 4 0.56 -3.69 4.74
C TYR A 4 0.42 -2.30 4.10
N PHE A 5 1.19 -2.03 3.06
CA PHE A 5 1.30 -0.72 2.45
C PHE A 5 1.08 -0.76 0.94
N ASP A 6 0.17 0.10 0.48
CA ASP A 6 -0.02 0.43 -0.93
C ASP A 6 0.22 1.95 -1.10
N PRO A 7 1.24 2.37 -1.86
CA PRO A 7 1.55 3.79 -2.06
C PRO A 7 0.47 4.56 -2.83
N MET A 8 -0.39 3.88 -3.59
CA MET A 8 -1.48 4.53 -4.33
C MET A 8 -2.67 4.87 -3.43
N CYS A 9 -2.77 4.27 -2.24
CA CYS A 9 -3.86 4.53 -1.31
C CYS A 9 -3.56 5.74 -0.42
N PRO A 10 -4.37 6.82 -0.46
CA PRO A 10 -4.12 8.01 0.35
C PRO A 10 -4.19 7.72 1.86
N TYR A 11 -5.06 6.79 2.27
CA TYR A 11 -5.17 6.38 3.67
C TYR A 11 -3.97 5.56 4.13
N ALA A 12 -3.47 4.63 3.30
CA ALA A 12 -2.27 3.86 3.62
C ALA A 12 -1.04 4.77 3.70
N TYR A 13 -0.94 5.76 2.79
CA TYR A 13 0.10 6.79 2.84
C TYR A 13 0.06 7.59 4.14
N GLN A 14 -1.08 8.16 4.50
CA GLN A 14 -1.21 8.93 5.73
C GLN A 14 -0.87 8.08 6.97
N THR A 15 -1.35 6.83 7.00
CA THR A 15 -1.07 5.90 8.11
C THR A 15 0.41 5.52 8.16
N SER A 16 1.09 5.44 7.02
CA SER A 16 2.54 5.16 6.95
C SER A 16 3.39 6.27 7.58
N LEU A 17 2.92 7.52 7.54
CA LEU A 17 3.57 8.64 8.21
C LEU A 17 3.38 8.53 9.72
N TRP A 18 2.14 8.29 10.16
CA TRP A 18 1.82 8.11 11.58
C TRP A 18 2.58 6.94 12.23
N ILE A 19 2.63 5.77 11.58
CA ILE A 19 3.28 4.59 12.17
C ILE A 19 4.80 4.79 12.32
N ARG A 20 5.43 5.65 11.52
CA ARG A 20 6.84 6.02 11.67
C ARG A 20 7.08 6.81 12.96
N ASP A 21 6.17 7.73 13.30
CA ASP A 21 6.24 8.46 14.57
C ASP A 21 5.95 7.55 15.78
N VAL A 22 4.97 6.65 15.66
CA VAL A 22 4.69 5.64 16.70
C VAL A 22 5.90 4.75 16.93
N ARG A 23 6.55 4.27 15.86
CA ARG A 23 7.80 3.50 15.94
C ARG A 23 8.88 4.25 16.71
N ARG A 24 9.07 5.55 16.42
CA ARG A 24 10.07 6.39 17.09
C ARG A 24 9.81 6.52 18.60
N GLN A 25 8.55 6.60 19.00
CA GLN A 25 8.16 6.79 20.41
C GLN A 25 8.16 5.49 21.22
N ASN A 26 7.88 4.35 20.58
CA ASN A 26 7.61 3.08 21.27
C ASN A 26 8.65 1.98 20.97
N GLY A 27 9.67 2.25 20.14
CA GLY A 27 10.70 1.27 19.81
C GLY A 27 10.20 0.07 18.99
N LEU A 28 9.12 0.23 18.23
CA LEU A 28 8.52 -0.87 17.46
C LEU A 28 9.35 -1.25 16.23
N THR A 29 9.49 -2.56 15.99
CA THR A 29 9.99 -3.08 14.72
C THR A 29 8.83 -3.27 13.75
N ILE A 30 8.89 -2.53 12.63
CA ILE A 30 7.89 -2.58 11.57
C ILE A 30 8.43 -3.40 10.40
N ASN A 31 7.71 -4.46 10.04
CA ASN A 31 7.95 -5.26 8.84
C ASN A 31 7.03 -4.75 7.74
N TRP A 32 7.61 -4.14 6.70
CA TRP A 32 6.84 -3.61 5.58
C TRP A 32 6.41 -4.74 4.64
N LYS A 33 5.12 -4.77 4.32
CA LYS A 33 4.51 -5.71 3.36
C LYS A 33 3.85 -4.91 2.26
N PHE A 34 4.45 -4.88 1.08
CA PHE A 34 3.88 -4.15 -0.06
C PHE A 34 2.81 -4.99 -0.75
N PHE A 35 1.68 -4.37 -1.07
CA PHE A 35 0.60 -5.00 -1.81
C PHE A 35 -0.11 -3.95 -2.68
N SER A 36 -0.96 -4.41 -3.60
CA SER A 36 -1.76 -3.55 -4.46
C SER A 36 -3.24 -3.76 -4.17
N LEU A 37 -3.91 -2.68 -3.73
CA LEU A 37 -5.36 -2.64 -3.59
C LEU A 37 -6.07 -2.83 -4.93
N GLU A 38 -5.49 -2.30 -6.01
CA GLU A 38 -6.06 -2.47 -7.35
C GLU A 38 -6.06 -3.94 -7.78
N GLU A 39 -5.02 -4.70 -7.43
CA GLU A 39 -4.94 -6.12 -7.78
C GLU A 39 -5.87 -6.97 -6.92
N ILE A 40 -5.89 -6.76 -5.60
CA ILE A 40 -6.74 -7.59 -4.71
C ILE A 40 -8.23 -7.29 -4.87
N ASN A 41 -8.59 -6.08 -5.32
CA ASN A 41 -9.97 -5.68 -5.58
C ASN A 41 -10.29 -5.65 -7.08
N ARG A 42 -9.46 -6.26 -7.93
CA ARG A 42 -9.63 -6.21 -9.38
C ARG A 42 -10.97 -6.86 -9.78
N PRO A 43 -11.87 -6.16 -10.47
CA PRO A 43 -13.07 -6.78 -11.01
C PRO A 43 -12.72 -7.69 -12.18
N GLU A 44 -13.51 -8.75 -12.35
CA GLU A 44 -13.33 -9.71 -13.43
C GLU A 44 -13.40 -9.00 -14.80
N GLY A 45 -12.42 -9.29 -15.67
CA GLY A 45 -12.30 -8.66 -16.98
C GLY A 45 -11.59 -7.29 -17.02
N LYS A 46 -11.27 -6.66 -15.88
CA LYS A 46 -10.39 -5.47 -15.88
C LYS A 46 -8.96 -5.91 -16.17
N LYS A 47 -8.31 -5.29 -17.16
CA LYS A 47 -6.89 -5.49 -17.46
C LYS A 47 -6.03 -5.18 -16.24
N HIS A 48 -5.03 -6.01 -16.00
CA HIS A 48 -4.06 -5.77 -14.97
C HIS A 48 -3.28 -4.48 -15.22
N PRO A 49 -2.75 -3.83 -14.17
CA PRO A 49 -2.00 -2.59 -14.33
C PRO A 49 -0.82 -2.68 -15.29
N TRP A 50 -0.16 -3.84 -15.37
CA TRP A 50 0.99 -4.09 -16.27
C TRP A 50 0.60 -4.40 -17.73
N GLU A 51 -0.68 -4.62 -18.02
CA GLU A 51 -1.19 -4.80 -19.38
C GLU A 51 -1.59 -3.48 -20.04
N ARG A 52 -1.50 -2.36 -19.29
CA ARG A 52 -1.85 -1.03 -19.75
C ARG A 52 -0.61 -0.33 -20.33
N PRO A 53 -0.76 0.57 -21.32
CA PRO A 53 0.35 1.37 -21.84
C PRO A 53 1.05 2.21 -20.76
N ILE A 54 0.31 2.57 -19.71
CA ILE A 54 0.80 3.28 -18.53
C ILE A 54 0.16 2.62 -17.31
N GLY A 55 0.98 2.14 -16.38
CA GLY A 55 0.54 1.64 -15.09
C GLY A 55 0.33 2.81 -14.13
N TYR A 56 -0.83 3.46 -14.21
CA TYR A 56 -1.29 4.37 -13.16
C TYR A 56 -2.27 3.63 -12.25
N GLY A 57 -2.20 3.91 -10.95
CA GLY A 57 -3.13 3.38 -9.97
C GLY A 57 -4.38 4.25 -9.86
N TRP A 58 -5.48 3.55 -9.55
CA TRP A 58 -6.90 3.96 -9.67
C TRP A 58 -7.46 3.81 -11.11
#